data_AF-A0AAP3ELB5-F1
#
_entry.id   AF-A0AAP3ELB5-F1
#
_cell.length_a   1.000
_cell.length_b   1.000
_cell.length_c   1.000
_cell.angle_alpha   90.00
_cell.angle_beta   90.00
_cell.angle_gamma   90.00
#
_symmetry.space_group_name_H-M   'P 1'
#
loop_
_entity.id
_entity.type
_entity.pdbx_description
1 polymer ?
#
loop_
_entity_poly.entity_id
_entity_poly.type
_entity_poly.pdbx_seq_one_letter_code
_entity_poly.pdbx_strand_id
1 'polypeptide(L)'
;MCEKCKAIADEQNALFEEMDANELVKMLGIVRGTEDVSIFERLFTVLNFNSTFEEPTQVVALAHHFGVHYLAEKELADKLQATLDMVSETQRTDDTNKSEAIIASKDREIAGLKS
;
A
#
# COMPACT_ATOMS: atom_id res chain seq x y z
N MET A 1 22.44 7.28 13.99
CA MET A 1 21.87 6.12 14.70
C MET A 1 23.01 5.39 15.39
N CYS A 2 22.87 5.02 16.67
CA CYS A 2 23.90 4.25 17.38
C CYS A 2 24.04 2.84 16.76
N GLU A 3 25.26 2.30 16.62
CA GLU A 3 25.47 0.97 16.00
C GLU A 3 24.76 -0.16 16.74
N LYS A 4 24.69 -0.09 18.08
CA LYS A 4 23.92 -1.05 18.87
C LYS A 4 22.43 -0.98 18.59
N CYS A 5 21.90 0.22 18.39
CA CYS A 5 20.48 0.40 18.04
C CYS A 5 20.17 -0.14 16.64
N LYS A 6 21.13 -0.07 15.71
CA LYS A 6 20.98 -0.64 14.38
C LYS A 6 20.96 -2.18 14.44
N ALA A 7 21.88 -2.79 15.19
CA ALA A 7 21.92 -4.24 15.35
C ALA A 7 20.62 -4.79 15.96
N ILE A 8 20.07 -4.14 16.99
CA ILE A 8 18.79 -4.52 17.61
C ILE A 8 17.64 -4.39 16.59
N ALA A 9 17.61 -3.31 15.81
CA ALA A 9 16.58 -3.12 14.80
C ALA A 9 16.66 -4.16 13.67
N ASP A 10 17.87 -4.52 13.24
CA ASP A 10 18.11 -5.54 12.22
C ASP A 10 17.69 -6.93 12.72
N GLU A 11 17.98 -7.27 13.99
CA GLU A 11 17.55 -8.51 14.65
C GLU A 11 16.02 -8.60 14.77
N GLN A 12 15.36 -7.51 15.17
CA GLN A 12 13.90 -7.43 15.26
C GLN A 12 13.23 -7.57 13.89
N ASN A 13 13.76 -6.90 12.86
CA ASN A 13 13.24 -7.02 11.50
C ASN A 13 13.37 -8.46 10.97
N ALA A 14 14.50 -9.13 11.21
CA ALA A 14 14.67 -10.53 10.82
C ALA A 14 13.63 -11.44 11.50
N LEU A 15 13.34 -11.20 12.79
CA LEU A 15 12.33 -11.93 13.53
C LEU A 15 10.91 -11.70 12.96
N PHE A 16 10.61 -10.49 12.49
CA PHE A 16 9.33 -10.19 11.83
C PHE A 16 9.22 -10.76 10.42
N GLU A 17 10.33 -10.92 9.70
CA GLU A 17 10.34 -11.59 8.40
C GLU A 17 10.18 -13.10 8.54
N GLU A 18 10.70 -13.70 9.62
CA GLU A 18 10.54 -15.13 9.92
C GLU A 18 9.12 -15.48 10.35
N MET A 19 8.52 -14.66 11.23
CA MET A 19 7.14 -14.82 11.66
C MET A 19 6.22 -14.10 10.66
N ASP A 20 5.71 -14.83 9.68
CA ASP A 20 4.82 -14.31 8.62
C ASP A 20 3.92 -13.15 9.11
N ALA A 21 3.95 -12.03 8.37
CA ALA A 21 3.22 -10.82 8.69
C ALA A 21 1.74 -11.07 9.01
N ASN A 22 1.12 -12.03 8.31
CA ASN A 22 -0.26 -12.42 8.53
C ASN A 22 -0.47 -13.06 9.93
N GLU A 23 0.46 -13.90 10.36
CA GLU A 23 0.44 -14.54 11.68
C GLU A 23 0.62 -13.51 12.79
N LEU A 24 1.54 -12.55 12.60
CA LEU A 24 1.74 -11.42 13.50
C LEU A 24 0.50 -10.54 13.67
N VAL A 25 -0.15 -10.17 12.56
CA VAL A 25 -1.39 -9.38 12.57
C VAL A 25 -2.53 -10.16 13.25
N LYS A 26 -2.66 -11.46 12.96
CA LYS A 26 -3.66 -12.32 13.59
C LYS A 26 -3.44 -12.44 15.10
N MET A 27 -2.19 -12.62 15.54
CA MET A 27 -1.81 -12.66 16.95
C MET A 27 -2.22 -11.36 17.65
N LEU A 28 -1.90 -10.20 17.06
CA LEU A 28 -2.30 -8.89 17.57
C LEU A 28 -3.83 -8.72 17.64
N GLY A 29 -4.56 -9.17 16.62
CA GLY A 29 -6.02 -9.13 16.59
C GLY A 29 -6.66 -9.95 17.72
N ILE A 30 -6.14 -11.15 17.97
CA ILE A 30 -6.58 -12.02 19.07
C ILE A 30 -6.29 -11.37 20.43
N VAL A 31 -5.07 -10.84 20.64
CA VAL A 31 -4.67 -10.19 21.90
C VAL A 31 -5.51 -8.94 22.17
N ARG A 32 -5.77 -8.13 21.14
CA ARG A 32 -6.64 -6.95 21.23
C ARG A 32 -8.11 -7.32 21.44
N GLY A 33 -8.50 -8.54 21.07
CA GLY A 33 -9.85 -9.03 21.17
C GLY A 33 -10.77 -8.61 20.02
N THR A 34 -10.20 -8.28 18.86
CA THR A 34 -10.97 -8.04 17.63
C THR A 34 -11.38 -9.31 16.93
N GLU A 35 -10.64 -10.41 17.18
CA GLU A 35 -10.94 -11.74 16.64
C GLU A 35 -11.91 -12.52 17.54
N ASP A 36 -12.88 -13.19 16.92
CA ASP A 36 -13.82 -14.11 17.58
C ASP A 36 -13.18 -15.49 17.70
N VAL A 37 -12.42 -15.67 18.79
CA VAL A 37 -11.72 -16.91 19.13
C VAL A 37 -12.10 -17.39 20.53
N SER A 38 -11.90 -18.68 20.78
CA SER A 38 -12.18 -19.26 22.09
C SER A 38 -11.30 -18.64 23.20
N ILE A 39 -11.77 -18.70 24.45
CA ILE A 39 -11.00 -18.15 25.59
C ILE A 39 -9.65 -18.87 25.79
N PHE A 40 -9.59 -20.16 25.48
CA PHE A 40 -8.36 -20.95 25.56
C PHE A 40 -7.37 -20.54 24.47
N GLU A 41 -7.85 -20.37 23.24
CA GLU A 41 -7.02 -19.89 22.13
C GLU A 41 -6.48 -18.49 22.44
N ARG A 42 -7.33 -17.59 22.93
CA ARG A 42 -6.90 -16.25 23.37
C ARG A 42 -5.81 -16.33 24.45
N LEU A 43 -5.95 -17.21 25.44
CA LEU A 43 -4.96 -17.39 26.50
C LEU A 43 -3.61 -17.85 25.93
N PHE A 44 -3.61 -18.86 25.06
CA PHE A 44 -2.39 -19.33 24.40
C PHE A 44 -1.75 -18.23 23.55
N THR A 45 -2.55 -17.48 22.80
CA THR A 45 -2.04 -16.38 21.97
C THR A 45 -1.44 -15.26 22.82
N VAL A 46 -2.02 -14.93 23.98
CA VAL A 46 -1.43 -13.95 24.91
C VAL A 46 -0.10 -14.45 25.47
N LEU A 47 0.02 -15.74 25.80
CA LEU A 47 1.28 -16.32 26.26
C LEU A 47 2.34 -16.28 25.16
N ASN A 48 1.98 -16.67 23.94
CA ASN A 48 2.88 -16.61 22.79
C ASN A 48 3.31 -15.17 22.49
N PHE A 49 2.37 -14.22 22.52
CA PHE A 49 2.68 -12.80 22.35
C PHE A 49 3.68 -12.31 23.38
N ASN A 50 3.51 -12.67 24.66
CA ASN A 50 4.43 -12.28 25.72
C ASN A 50 5.81 -12.97 25.60
N SER A 51 5.90 -14.16 25.00
CA SER A 51 7.19 -14.80 24.70
C SER A 51 7.87 -14.23 23.45
N THR A 52 7.10 -13.72 22.51
CA THR A 52 7.61 -13.13 21.27
C THR A 52 8.07 -11.68 21.48
N PHE A 53 7.33 -10.91 22.28
CA PHE A 53 7.59 -9.51 22.58
C PHE A 53 7.96 -9.35 24.05
N GLU A 54 9.22 -9.63 24.38
CA GLU A 54 9.77 -9.49 25.74
C GLU A 54 9.77 -8.03 26.21
N GLU A 55 9.99 -7.09 25.29
CA GLU A 55 10.00 -5.66 25.59
C GLU A 55 8.90 -4.89 24.83
N PRO A 56 8.24 -3.90 25.46
CA PRO A 56 7.25 -3.05 24.78
C PRO A 56 7.81 -2.31 23.55
N THR A 57 9.11 -2.04 23.54
CA THR A 57 9.85 -1.43 22.42
C THR A 57 9.79 -2.26 21.14
N GLN A 58 9.68 -3.59 21.26
CA GLN A 58 9.59 -4.52 20.13
C GLN A 58 8.25 -4.42 19.41
N VAL A 59 7.16 -4.16 20.13
CA VAL A 59 5.84 -3.88 19.54
C VAL A 59 5.88 -2.57 18.75
N VAL A 60 6.61 -1.56 19.26
CA VAL A 60 6.81 -0.29 18.54
C VAL A 60 7.66 -0.51 17.29
N ALA A 61 8.70 -1.34 17.38
CA ALA A 61 9.54 -1.71 16.23
C ALA A 61 8.72 -2.43 15.15
N LEU A 62 7.81 -3.33 15.54
CA LEU A 62 6.89 -4.00 14.62
C LEU A 62 5.97 -3.01 13.90
N ALA A 63 5.37 -2.08 14.63
CA ALA A 63 4.54 -1.04 14.03
C ALA A 63 5.33 -0.18 13.03
N HIS A 64 6.59 0.15 13.36
CA HIS A 64 7.47 0.86 12.45
C HIS A 64 7.81 0.03 11.19
N HIS A 65 8.10 -1.26 11.36
CA HIS A 65 8.38 -2.18 10.25
C HIS A 65 7.22 -2.19 9.23
N PHE A 66 5.99 -2.45 9.68
CA PHE A 66 4.82 -2.39 8.79
C PHE A 66 4.56 -0.99 8.22
N GLY A 67 4.80 0.06 9.02
CA GLY A 67 4.64 1.45 8.58
C GLY A 67 5.56 1.81 7.42
N VAL A 68 6.82 1.38 7.45
CA VAL A 68 7.78 1.63 6.35
C VAL A 68 7.33 0.92 5.06
N HIS A 69 6.93 -0.35 5.15
CA HIS A 69 6.42 -1.09 3.99
C HIS A 69 5.15 -0.46 3.42
N TYR A 70 4.21 -0.06 4.28
CA TYR A 70 3.00 0.64 3.86
C TYR A 70 3.31 1.95 3.13
N LEU A 71 4.24 2.76 3.63
CA LEU A 71 4.61 4.02 2.98
C LEU A 71 5.24 3.80 1.61
N ALA A 72 6.08 2.77 1.45
CA ALA A 72 6.68 2.41 0.17
C ALA A 72 5.60 1.98 -0.86
N GLU A 73 4.67 1.12 -0.45
CA GLU A 73 3.55 0.68 -1.29
C GLU A 73 2.60 1.84 -1.64
N LYS A 74 2.33 2.72 -0.68
CA LYS A 74 1.55 3.93 -0.93
C LYS A 74 2.21 4.83 -1.96
N GLU A 75 3.52 5.06 -1.86
CA GLU A 75 4.26 5.88 -2.82
C GLU A 75 4.21 5.25 -4.23
N LEU A 76 4.31 3.92 -4.33
CA LEU A 76 4.15 3.20 -5.59
C LEU A 76 2.74 3.40 -6.17
N ALA A 77 1.70 3.24 -5.35
CA ALA A 77 0.32 3.43 -5.74
C ALA A 77 0.05 4.87 -6.21
N ASP A 78 0.56 5.87 -5.50
CA ASP A 78 0.44 7.29 -5.85
C ASP A 78 1.10 7.58 -7.21
N LYS A 79 2.28 7.00 -7.48
CA LYS A 79 2.96 7.13 -8.79
C LYS A 79 2.20 6.46 -9.93
N LEU A 80 1.63 5.29 -9.68
CA LEU A 80 0.81 4.56 -10.65
C LEU A 80 -0.46 5.35 -10.97
N GLN A 81 -1.12 5.92 -9.95
CA GLN A 81 -2.29 6.77 -10.14
C GLN A 81 -1.95 8.02 -10.96
N ALA A 82 -0.85 8.72 -10.63
CA ALA A 82 -0.41 9.88 -11.40
C ALA A 82 -0.09 9.55 -12.86
N THR A 83 0.47 8.37 -13.12
CA THR A 83 0.73 7.88 -14.48
C THR A 83 -0.57 7.60 -15.23
N LEU A 84 -1.55 6.98 -14.56
CA LEU A 84 -2.88 6.73 -15.12
C LEU A 84 -3.59 8.03 -15.46
N ASP A 85 -3.52 9.03 -14.57
CA ASP A 85 -4.12 10.34 -14.77
C ASP A 85 -3.51 11.05 -15.98
N MET A 86 -2.18 11.04 -16.12
CA MET A 86 -1.47 11.61 -17.27
C MET A 86 -1.85 10.93 -18.59
N VAL A 87 -1.94 9.60 -18.61
CA VAL A 87 -2.37 8.85 -19.82
C VAL A 87 -3.83 9.15 -20.15
N SER A 88 -4.71 9.23 -19.16
CA SER A 88 -6.12 9.57 -19.34
C SER A 88 -6.31 10.99 -19.90
N GLU A 89 -5.57 11.98 -19.41
CA GLU A 89 -5.60 13.34 -19.97
C GLU A 89 -5.04 13.40 -21.39
N THR A 90 -4.03 12.58 -21.70
CA THR A 90 -3.49 12.45 -23.06
C THR A 90 -4.50 11.84 -24.03
N GLN A 91 -5.28 10.84 -23.58
CA GLN A 91 -6.32 10.22 -24.39
C GLN A 91 -7.53 11.16 -24.60
N ARG A 92 -7.88 11.96 -23.59
CA ARG A 92 -8.95 12.98 -23.67
C ARG A 92 -8.60 14.12 -24.65
N THR A 93 -7.34 14.52 -24.71
CA THR A 93 -6.88 15.56 -25.65
C THR A 93 -6.82 15.04 -27.10
N ASP A 94 -6.44 13.78 -27.32
CA ASP A 94 -6.46 13.16 -28.66
C ASP A 94 -7.86 12.93 -29.22
N ASP A 95 -8.84 12.55 -28.40
CA ASP A 95 -10.23 12.35 -28.85
C ASP A 95 -10.96 13.67 -29.16
N THR A 96 -10.59 14.75 -28.47
CA THR A 96 -11.10 16.09 -28.75
C THR A 96 -10.56 16.62 -30.09
N ASN A 97 -9.27 16.39 -30.37
CA ASN A 97 -8.63 16.81 -31.62
C ASN A 97 -9.10 16.02 -32.85
N LYS A 98 -9.40 14.72 -32.72
CA LYS A 98 -9.95 13.95 -33.85
C LYS A 98 -11.35 14.40 -34.23
N SER A 99 -12.19 14.71 -33.25
CA SER A 99 -13.57 15.15 -33.51
C SER A 99 -13.59 16.53 -34.17
N GLU A 100 -12.79 17.49 -33.70
CA GLU A 100 -12.70 18.82 -34.29
C GLU A 100 -12.04 18.83 -35.68
N ALA A 101 -11.01 18.00 -35.91
CA ALA A 101 -10.39 17.86 -37.23
C ALA A 101 -11.32 17.23 -38.27
N ILE A 102 -12.16 16.26 -37.87
CA ILE A 102 -13.16 15.63 -38.75
C ILE A 102 -14.30 16.61 -39.07
N ILE A 103 -14.73 17.43 -38.11
CA ILE A 103 -15.77 18.46 -38.31
C ILE A 103 -15.26 19.57 -39.23
N ALA A 104 -14.04 20.08 -39.00
CA ALA A 104 -13.42 21.09 -39.86
C ALA A 104 -13.16 20.58 -41.29
N SER A 105 -12.87 19.28 -41.46
CA SER A 105 -12.73 18.64 -42.78
C SER A 105 -14.07 18.56 -43.52
N LYS A 106 -15.17 18.23 -42.83
CA LYS A 106 -16.50 18.14 -43.44
C LYS A 106 -17.07 19.49 -43.85
N ASP A 107 -16.86 20.54 -43.06
CA ASP A 107 -17.36 21.89 -43.39
C ASP A 107 -16.65 22.49 -44.61
N ARG A 108 -15.37 22.16 -44.83
CA ARG A 108 -14.63 22.53 -46.05
C ARG A 108 -15.17 21.84 -47.30
N GLU A 109 -15.60 20.58 -47.18
CA GLU A 109 -16.13 19.80 -48.30
C GLU A 109 -17.53 20.29 -48.74
N ILE A 110 -18.37 20.71 -47.79
CA ILE A 110 -19.72 21.24 -48.06
C ILE A 110 -19.67 22.64 -48.70
N ALA A 111 -18.68 23.47 -48.36
CA ALA A 111 -18.50 24.79 -48.98
C ALA A 111 -18.02 24.70 -50.45
N GLY A 112 -17.28 23.65 -50.82
CA GLY A 112 -16.83 23.42 -52.20
C GLY A 112 -17.91 22.95 -53.17
N LEU A 113 -19.03 22.41 -52.66
CA LEU A 113 -20.16 21.90 -53.45
C LEU A 113 -21.26 22.93 -53.72
N LYS A 114 -21.09 24.18 -53.24
CA LYS A 114 -22.00 25.31 -53.46
C LYS A 114 -21.47 26.35 -54.45
N SER A 115 -20.32 26.09 -55.10
CA SER A 115 -19.83 26.85 -56.25
C SER A 115 -20.07 26.08 -57.54
#